data_AF-A0A7C7IRA8-F1
#
_entry.id   AF-A0A7C7IRA8-F1
#
_cell.length_a   1.000
_cell.length_b   1.000
_cell.length_c   1.000
_cell.angle_alpha   90.00
_cell.angle_beta   90.00
_cell.angle_gamma   90.00
#
_symmetry.space_group_name_H-M   'P 1'
#
loop_
_entity.id
_entity.type
_entity.pdbx_description
1 polymer ?
#
loop_
_entity_poly.entity_id
_entity_poly.type
_entity_poly.pdbx_seq_one_letter_code
_entity_poly.pdbx_strand_id
1 'polypeptide(L)'
;MSVLEKWTCDPSQHVRRLVSEGTRPCLPWAMRLPDFIKNPAPILPLLETIKDDEEEHVLRSVAKNLNDIAKDNPDMVAKIARRWLKGASKDREKLVCHACRTLIKQGHQKTLKALGYGPPRIKLEKLKILTAHVPFGETLLFELWLTLTFKKDQPLIIDYAIHHRKANGGTIA
;
A
#
# COMPACT_ATOMS: atom_id res chain seq x y z
N MET A 1 -7.56 -18.88 -17.31
CA MET A 1 -6.36 -18.00 -17.33
C MET A 1 -5.99 -17.56 -18.73
N SER A 2 -5.94 -18.45 -19.73
CA SER A 2 -5.58 -18.11 -21.13
C SER A 2 -6.36 -16.96 -21.78
N VAL A 3 -7.65 -16.77 -21.45
CA VAL A 3 -8.44 -15.63 -21.94
C VAL A 3 -7.95 -14.30 -21.33
N LEU A 4 -7.70 -14.28 -20.02
CA LEU A 4 -7.22 -13.10 -19.32
C LEU A 4 -5.83 -12.68 -19.77
N GLU A 5 -4.97 -13.65 -20.08
CA GLU A 5 -3.64 -13.41 -20.66
C GLU A 5 -3.72 -12.73 -22.04
N LYS A 6 -4.72 -13.06 -22.86
CA LYS A 6 -4.93 -12.34 -24.13
C LYS A 6 -5.41 -10.91 -23.88
N TRP A 7 -6.28 -10.75 -22.88
CA TRP A 7 -6.87 -9.46 -22.53
C TRP A 7 -5.89 -8.46 -21.90
N THR A 8 -4.71 -8.88 -21.44
CA THR A 8 -3.68 -7.92 -20.97
C THR A 8 -3.15 -7.04 -22.09
N CYS A 9 -3.30 -7.45 -23.35
CA CYS A 9 -2.83 -6.71 -24.53
C CYS A 9 -3.99 -6.19 -25.38
N ASP A 10 -5.22 -6.19 -24.86
CA ASP A 10 -6.39 -5.71 -25.59
C ASP A 10 -6.28 -4.21 -25.88
N PRO A 11 -6.67 -3.73 -27.07
CA PRO A 11 -6.65 -2.29 -27.38
C PRO A 11 -7.52 -1.47 -26.43
N SER A 12 -8.60 -2.06 -25.88
CA SER A 12 -9.47 -1.39 -24.92
C SER A 12 -8.88 -1.39 -23.52
N GLN A 13 -8.64 -0.19 -22.99
CA GLN A 13 -8.20 0.00 -21.60
C GLN A 13 -9.18 -0.60 -20.58
N HIS A 14 -10.48 -0.69 -20.93
CA HIS A 14 -11.49 -1.28 -20.05
C HIS A 14 -11.34 -2.80 -19.94
N VAL A 15 -10.96 -3.46 -21.03
CA VAL A 15 -10.69 -4.90 -21.06
C VAL A 15 -9.40 -5.20 -20.30
N ARG A 16 -8.33 -4.43 -20.53
CA ARG A 16 -7.08 -4.57 -19.76
C ARG A 16 -7.30 -4.35 -18.26
N ARG A 17 -8.07 -3.31 -17.90
CA ARG A 17 -8.45 -3.08 -16.50
C ARG A 17 -9.26 -4.25 -15.92
N LEU A 18 -10.18 -4.83 -16.68
CA LEU A 18 -10.97 -5.96 -16.22
C LEU A 18 -10.08 -7.14 -15.81
N VAL A 19 -8.95 -7.35 -16.49
CA VAL A 19 -7.98 -8.38 -16.09
C VAL A 19 -7.50 -8.18 -14.66
N SER A 20 -7.10 -6.96 -14.30
CA SER A 20 -6.71 -6.63 -12.93
C SER A 20 -7.91 -6.65 -11.97
N GLU A 21 -9.00 -5.97 -12.32
CA GLU A 21 -10.11 -5.74 -11.39
C GLU A 21 -10.88 -7.03 -11.10
N GLY A 22 -11.15 -7.84 -12.13
CA GLY A 22 -11.89 -9.10 -12.03
C GLY A 22 -11.12 -10.20 -11.31
N THR A 23 -9.79 -10.06 -11.17
CA THR A 23 -8.93 -11.00 -10.43
C THR A 23 -8.58 -10.52 -9.03
N ARG A 24 -9.16 -9.41 -8.55
CA ARG A 24 -8.88 -8.88 -7.21
C ARG A 24 -9.33 -9.87 -6.13
N PRO A 25 -8.45 -10.27 -5.18
CA PRO A 25 -8.81 -11.22 -4.12
C PRO A 25 -9.95 -10.75 -3.21
N CYS A 26 -10.02 -9.43 -2.97
CA CYS A 26 -10.95 -8.79 -2.04
C CYS A 26 -11.67 -7.58 -2.68
N LEU A 27 -12.24 -7.75 -3.88
CA LEU A 27 -12.99 -6.70 -4.55
C LEU A 27 -14.22 -6.27 -3.72
N PRO A 28 -14.40 -4.96 -3.42
CA PRO A 28 -15.61 -4.48 -2.75
C PRO A 28 -16.88 -4.84 -3.52
N TRP A 29 -17.92 -5.22 -2.78
CA TRP A 29 -19.24 -5.62 -3.32
C TRP A 29 -19.26 -6.89 -4.17
N ALA A 30 -18.12 -7.58 -4.33
CA ALA A 30 -18.06 -8.91 -4.92
C ALA A 30 -17.71 -9.96 -3.86
N MET A 31 -17.89 -11.23 -4.22
CA MET A 31 -17.40 -12.32 -3.38
C MET A 31 -15.87 -12.30 -3.34
N ARG A 32 -15.30 -12.65 -2.19
CA ARG A 32 -13.86 -12.88 -2.08
C ARG A 32 -13.47 -14.09 -2.93
N LEU A 33 -12.23 -14.11 -3.39
CA LEU A 33 -11.63 -15.22 -4.12
C LEU A 33 -10.62 -15.92 -3.20
N PRO A 34 -11.02 -16.92 -2.37
CA PRO A 34 -10.18 -17.47 -1.32
C PRO A 34 -8.88 -18.07 -1.85
N ASP A 35 -8.92 -18.67 -3.05
CA ASP A 35 -7.75 -19.24 -3.68
C ASP A 35 -6.69 -18.19 -4.00
N PHE A 36 -7.09 -16.99 -4.44
CA PHE A 36 -6.16 -15.88 -4.71
C PHE A 36 -5.74 -15.13 -3.46
N ILE A 37 -6.55 -15.16 -2.39
CA ILE A 37 -6.13 -14.69 -1.06
C ILE A 37 -5.02 -15.60 -0.52
N LYS A 38 -5.25 -16.92 -0.56
CA LYS A 38 -4.32 -17.94 -0.06
C LYS A 38 -3.04 -18.01 -0.90
N ASN A 39 -3.17 -17.96 -2.21
CA ASN A 39 -2.06 -18.02 -3.14
C ASN A 39 -2.31 -17.13 -4.37
N PRO A 40 -1.80 -15.89 -4.39
CA PRO A 40 -1.99 -14.97 -5.51
C PRO A 40 -1.08 -15.30 -6.72
N ALA A 41 -0.20 -16.31 -6.64
CA ALA A 41 0.73 -16.64 -7.72
C ALA A 41 0.09 -16.77 -9.12
N PRO A 42 -1.13 -17.34 -9.29
CA PRO A 42 -1.76 -17.43 -10.61
C PRO A 42 -2.05 -16.08 -11.27
N ILE A 43 -2.30 -15.02 -10.49
CA ILE A 43 -2.70 -13.71 -11.04
C ILE A 43 -1.51 -12.75 -11.21
N LEU A 44 -0.36 -13.04 -10.58
CA LEU A 44 0.82 -12.18 -10.68
C LEU A 44 1.35 -12.00 -12.11
N PRO A 45 1.40 -13.03 -12.98
CA PRO A 45 1.83 -12.85 -14.36
C PRO A 45 0.96 -11.86 -15.12
N LEU A 46 -0.35 -11.83 -14.85
CA LEU A 46 -1.26 -10.85 -15.45
C LEU A 46 -0.88 -9.43 -15.04
N LEU A 47 -0.73 -9.20 -13.73
CA LEU A 47 -0.35 -7.90 -13.18
C LEU A 47 1.04 -7.46 -13.66
N GLU A 48 1.97 -8.41 -13.85
CA GLU A 48 3.31 -8.15 -14.39
C GLU A 48 3.26 -7.60 -15.82
N THR A 49 2.33 -8.08 -16.65
CA THR A 49 2.16 -7.61 -18.03
C THR A 49 1.61 -6.17 -18.09
N ILE A 50 0.66 -5.83 -17.22
CA ILE A 50 -0.04 -4.51 -17.24
C ILE A 50 0.53 -3.48 -16.23
N LYS A 51 1.69 -3.76 -15.62
CA LYS A 51 2.30 -2.85 -14.61
C LYS A 51 2.82 -1.52 -15.19
N ASP A 52 3.01 -1.48 -16.51
CA ASP A 52 3.52 -0.34 -17.28
C ASP A 52 2.49 0.13 -18.33
N ASP A 53 1.20 -0.17 -18.11
CA ASP A 53 0.10 0.32 -18.96
C ASP A 53 0.11 1.85 -19.08
N GLU A 54 -0.21 2.37 -20.26
CA GLU A 54 -0.24 3.81 -20.54
C GLU A 54 -1.41 4.52 -19.82
N GLU A 55 -2.45 3.76 -19.45
CA GLU A 55 -3.67 4.31 -18.87
C GLU A 55 -3.62 4.27 -17.33
N GLU A 56 -3.63 5.44 -16.68
CA GLU A 56 -3.60 5.53 -15.21
C GLU A 56 -4.75 4.73 -14.58
N HIS A 57 -5.90 4.68 -15.24
CA HIS A 57 -7.06 3.93 -14.75
C HIS A 57 -6.78 2.42 -14.62
N VAL A 58 -5.96 1.85 -15.52
CA VAL A 58 -5.50 0.45 -15.45
C VAL A 58 -4.48 0.29 -14.33
N LEU A 59 -3.45 1.14 -14.29
CA LEU A 59 -2.41 1.13 -13.26
C LEU A 59 -3.01 1.24 -11.84
N ARG A 60 -4.05 2.06 -11.68
CA ARG A 60 -4.78 2.22 -10.42
C ARG A 60 -5.46 0.92 -9.99
N SER A 61 -6.03 0.16 -10.92
CA SER A 61 -6.61 -1.15 -10.62
C SER A 61 -5.52 -2.14 -10.20
N VAL A 62 -4.37 -2.17 -10.89
CA VAL A 62 -3.23 -3.02 -10.54
C VAL A 62 -2.76 -2.73 -9.12
N ALA A 63 -2.62 -1.45 -8.77
CA ALA A 63 -2.24 -1.06 -7.42
C ALA A 63 -3.29 -1.45 -6.37
N LYS A 64 -4.58 -1.38 -6.68
CA LYS A 64 -5.64 -1.87 -5.78
C LYS A 64 -5.57 -3.38 -5.60
N ASN A 65 -5.33 -4.14 -6.67
CA ASN A 65 -5.17 -5.59 -6.62
C ASN A 65 -3.97 -5.99 -5.74
N LEU A 66 -2.80 -5.39 -5.96
CA LEU A 66 -1.63 -5.62 -5.11
C LEU A 66 -1.87 -5.23 -3.65
N ASN A 67 -2.62 -4.15 -3.38
CA ASN A 67 -2.95 -3.79 -2.00
C ASN A 67 -3.95 -4.76 -1.34
N ASP A 68 -4.80 -5.44 -2.11
CA ASP A 68 -5.63 -6.52 -1.59
C ASP A 68 -4.77 -7.74 -1.25
N ILE A 69 -3.83 -8.11 -2.13
CA ILE A 69 -2.85 -9.17 -1.88
C ILE A 69 -2.00 -8.87 -0.64
N ALA A 70 -1.63 -7.60 -0.44
CA ALA A 70 -0.75 -7.17 0.66
C ALA A 70 -1.29 -7.49 2.06
N LYS A 71 -2.62 -7.59 2.22
CA LYS A 71 -3.27 -7.85 3.51
C LYS A 71 -2.91 -9.22 4.05
N ASP A 72 -2.82 -10.21 3.17
CA ASP A 72 -2.60 -11.62 3.53
C ASP A 72 -1.20 -12.12 3.08
N ASN A 73 -0.57 -11.45 2.10
CA ASN A 73 0.73 -11.83 1.54
C ASN A 73 1.73 -10.65 1.50
N PRO A 74 2.03 -10.01 2.65
CA PRO A 74 2.81 -8.76 2.72
C PRO A 74 4.24 -8.90 2.16
N ASP A 75 4.90 -10.02 2.47
CA ASP A 75 6.26 -10.32 2.01
C ASP A 75 6.36 -10.47 0.49
N MET A 76 5.32 -11.00 -0.13
CA MET A 76 5.27 -11.16 -1.58
C MET A 76 5.16 -9.81 -2.26
N VAL A 77 4.28 -8.93 -1.77
CA VAL A 77 4.14 -7.56 -2.30
C VAL A 77 5.43 -6.76 -2.08
N ALA A 78 6.11 -6.92 -0.94
CA ALA A 78 7.42 -6.28 -0.71
C ALA A 78 8.49 -6.73 -1.74
N LYS A 79 8.52 -8.02 -2.09
CA LYS A 79 9.41 -8.55 -3.14
C LYS A 79 9.07 -7.97 -4.51
N ILE A 80 7.79 -7.88 -4.85
CA ILE A 80 7.29 -7.27 -6.09
C ILE A 80 7.69 -5.80 -6.15
N ALA A 81 7.40 -5.01 -5.10
CA ALA A 81 7.76 -3.60 -5.02
C ALA A 81 9.26 -3.39 -5.26
N ARG A 82 10.12 -4.16 -4.57
CA ARG A 82 11.57 -4.09 -4.77
C ARG A 82 12.00 -4.41 -6.20
N ARG A 83 11.31 -5.32 -6.89
CA ARG A 83 11.60 -5.66 -8.30
C ARG A 83 11.13 -4.55 -9.23
N TRP A 84 9.88 -4.11 -9.07
CA TRP A 84 9.23 -3.14 -9.96
C TRP A 84 9.82 -1.74 -9.84
N LEU A 85 10.34 -1.35 -8.67
CA LEU A 85 10.98 -0.04 -8.51
C LEU A 85 12.33 0.08 -9.23
N LYS A 86 12.96 -1.03 -9.65
CA LYS A 86 14.19 -0.96 -10.44
C LYS A 86 13.89 -0.42 -11.82
N GLY A 87 14.48 0.73 -12.17
CA GLY A 87 14.29 1.38 -13.47
C GLY A 87 12.82 1.73 -13.74
N ALA A 88 12.05 2.08 -12.70
CA ALA A 88 10.64 2.43 -12.81
C ALA A 88 10.44 3.77 -13.53
N SER A 89 9.38 3.83 -14.34
CA SER A 89 8.80 5.11 -14.73
C SER A 89 8.14 5.78 -13.53
N LYS A 90 7.88 7.09 -13.62
CA LYS A 90 7.14 7.82 -12.58
C LYS A 90 5.78 7.19 -12.29
N ASP A 91 5.13 6.62 -13.30
CA ASP A 91 3.80 6.02 -13.14
C ASP A 91 3.88 4.64 -12.47
N ARG A 92 4.93 3.85 -12.76
CA ARG A 92 5.18 2.61 -12.02
C ARG A 92 5.57 2.87 -10.57
N GLU A 93 6.32 3.94 -10.28
CA GLU A 93 6.58 4.38 -8.90
C GLU A 93 5.29 4.73 -8.16
N LYS A 94 4.41 5.55 -8.77
CA LYS A 94 3.09 5.87 -8.19
C LYS A 94 2.24 4.63 -7.96
N LEU A 95 2.22 3.70 -8.91
CA LEU A 95 1.53 2.42 -8.79
C LEU A 95 2.04 1.66 -7.56
N VAL A 96 3.35 1.44 -7.45
CA VAL A 96 3.93 0.67 -6.34
C VAL A 96 3.70 1.35 -4.99
N CYS A 97 3.84 2.68 -4.90
CA CYS A 97 3.51 3.44 -3.69
C CYS A 97 2.03 3.26 -3.29
N HIS A 98 1.11 3.35 -4.26
CA HIS A 98 -0.32 3.13 -3.99
C HIS A 98 -0.62 1.68 -3.59
N ALA A 99 0.05 0.70 -4.21
CA ALA A 99 -0.07 -0.72 -3.90
C ALA A 99 0.39 -1.06 -2.47
N CYS A 100 1.42 -0.35 -1.99
CA CYS A 100 2.05 -0.60 -0.70
C CYS A 100 1.44 0.19 0.46
N ARG A 101 0.44 1.06 0.22
CA ARG A 101 -0.09 2.01 1.22
C ARG A 101 -0.49 1.35 2.55
N THR A 102 -1.11 0.17 2.52
CA THR A 102 -1.48 -0.55 3.74
C THR A 102 -0.24 -1.04 4.50
N LEU A 103 0.76 -1.56 3.78
CA LEU A 103 2.02 -2.03 4.37
C LEU A 103 2.87 -0.90 4.93
N ILE A 104 2.84 0.27 4.28
CA ILE A 104 3.49 1.49 4.76
C ILE A 104 2.89 1.87 6.13
N LYS A 105 1.56 1.97 6.21
CA LYS A 105 0.86 2.29 7.47
C LYS A 105 1.09 1.25 8.57
N GLN A 106 1.26 -0.02 8.20
CA GLN A 106 1.59 -1.10 9.14
C GLN A 106 3.08 -1.13 9.54
N GLY A 107 3.92 -0.24 9.00
CA GLY A 107 5.35 -0.22 9.30
C GLY A 107 6.11 -1.44 8.77
N HIS A 108 5.62 -2.09 7.71
CA HIS A 108 6.22 -3.32 7.19
C HIS A 108 7.64 -3.09 6.66
N GLN A 109 8.64 -3.57 7.43
CA GLN A 109 10.05 -3.22 7.23
C GLN A 109 10.58 -3.53 5.83
N LYS A 110 10.21 -4.68 5.24
CA LYS A 110 10.69 -5.06 3.90
C LYS A 110 10.12 -4.15 2.81
N THR A 111 8.88 -3.68 2.99
CA THR A 111 8.25 -2.72 2.07
C THR A 111 8.88 -1.35 2.20
N LEU A 112 9.05 -0.87 3.43
CA LEU A 112 9.75 0.40 3.70
C LEU A 112 11.15 0.40 3.08
N LYS A 113 11.92 -0.68 3.28
CA LYS A 113 13.25 -0.84 2.67
C LYS A 113 13.19 -0.86 1.14
N ALA A 114 12.18 -1.49 0.54
CA ALA A 114 12.00 -1.50 -0.91
C ALA A 114 11.74 -0.11 -1.49
N LEU A 115 11.02 0.74 -0.75
CA LEU A 115 10.72 2.13 -1.09
C LEU A 115 11.86 3.11 -0.74
N GLY A 116 13.01 2.62 -0.25
CA GLY A 116 14.16 3.45 0.08
C GLY A 116 14.19 3.98 1.52
N TYR A 117 13.25 3.56 2.38
CA TYR A 117 13.25 3.94 3.78
C TYR A 117 14.08 2.95 4.62
N GLY A 118 15.15 3.46 5.22
CA GLY A 118 15.94 2.73 6.22
C GLY A 118 15.41 2.94 7.64
N PRO A 119 15.98 2.23 8.64
CA PRO A 119 15.69 2.48 10.05
C PRO A 119 15.90 3.97 10.40
N PRO A 120 14.93 4.64 11.02
CA PRO A 120 14.99 6.08 11.24
C PRO A 120 16.08 6.41 12.26
N ARG A 121 16.97 7.34 11.91
CA ARG A 121 18.02 7.85 12.82
C ARG A 121 17.59 9.16 13.45
N ILE A 122 16.48 9.12 14.17
CA ILE A 122 15.87 10.28 14.82
C ILE A 122 15.68 10.02 16.30
N LYS A 123 15.63 11.10 17.07
CA LYS A 123 15.23 11.10 18.47
C LYS A 123 13.94 11.92 18.61
N LEU A 124 12.96 11.35 19.32
CA LEU A 124 11.77 12.08 19.75
C LEU A 124 12.14 12.85 21.01
N GLU A 125 12.24 14.18 20.88
CA GLU A 125 12.57 15.05 22.01
C GLU A 125 11.33 15.32 22.86
N LYS A 126 10.18 15.52 22.20
CA LYS A 126 8.92 15.85 22.87
C LYS A 126 7.72 15.46 22.01
N LEU A 127 6.67 14.99 22.67
CA LEU A 127 5.32 14.89 22.14
C LEU A 127 4.40 15.64 23.11
N LYS A 128 3.61 16.58 22.60
CA LYS A 128 2.68 17.37 23.42
C LYS A 128 1.28 17.28 22.83
N ILE A 129 0.34 16.77 23.61
CA ILE A 129 -1.08 16.87 23.27
C ILE A 129 -1.56 18.26 23.72
N LEU A 130 -2.05 19.06 22.78
CA LEU A 130 -2.53 20.42 23.03
C LEU A 130 -3.99 20.44 23.47
N THR A 131 -4.79 19.47 23.01
CA THR A 131 -6.19 19.31 23.41
C THR A 131 -6.41 17.95 24.09
N ALA A 132 -6.11 17.88 25.39
CA ALA A 132 -6.20 16.63 26.16
C ALA A 132 -7.63 16.08 26.29
N HIS A 133 -8.63 16.97 26.26
CA HIS A 133 -10.05 16.64 26.19
C HIS A 133 -10.63 17.22 24.91
N VAL A 134 -11.20 16.36 24.07
CA VAL A 134 -11.75 16.75 22.77
C VAL A 134 -13.25 16.45 22.78
N PRO A 135 -14.11 17.47 22.80
CA PRO A 135 -15.54 17.29 22.61
C PRO A 135 -15.82 16.62 21.25
N PHE A 136 -16.95 15.94 21.15
CA PHE A 136 -17.34 15.32 19.88
C PHE A 136 -17.56 16.39 18.81
N GLY A 137 -16.96 16.19 17.63
CA GLY A 137 -17.00 17.16 16.53
C GLY A 137 -15.82 18.15 16.53
N GLU A 138 -15.02 18.19 17.59
CA GLU A 138 -13.86 19.07 17.72
C GLU A 138 -12.54 18.39 17.30
N THR A 139 -11.45 19.16 17.31
CA THR A 139 -10.15 18.73 16.80
C THR A 139 -9.16 18.33 17.91
N LEU A 140 -8.51 17.18 17.70
CA LEU A 140 -7.31 16.80 18.47
C LEU A 140 -6.08 17.48 17.88
N LEU A 141 -5.42 18.33 18.67
CA LEU A 141 -4.19 19.01 18.31
C LEU A 141 -3.03 18.42 19.11
N PHE A 142 -1.93 18.12 18.44
CA PHE A 142 -0.69 17.67 19.06
C PHE A 142 0.53 18.12 18.26
N GLU A 143 1.65 18.26 18.96
CA GLU A 143 2.93 18.68 18.41
C GLU A 143 4.00 17.64 18.72
N LEU A 144 4.90 17.42 17.77
CA LEU A 144 6.03 16.51 17.89
C LEU A 144 7.32 17.24 17.52
N TRP A 145 8.37 17.03 18.32
CA TRP A 145 9.71 17.55 18.07
C TRP A 145 10.66 16.39 17.84
N LEU A 146 11.21 16.33 16.63
CA LEU A 146 12.15 15.31 16.19
C LEU A 146 13.50 15.95 15.92
N THR A 147 14.57 15.29 16.33
CA THR A 147 15.95 15.69 16.01
C THR A 147 16.67 14.58 15.28
N LEU A 148 17.36 14.93 14.19
CA LEU A 148 18.23 13.99 13.50
C LEU A 148 19.43 13.64 14.39
N THR A 149 19.71 12.36 14.53
CA THR A 149 20.87 11.86 15.28
C THR A 149 22.11 11.68 14.39
N PHE A 150 22.02 12.10 13.13
CA PHE A 150 23.07 11.89 12.13
C PHE A 150 23.14 13.06 11.13
N LYS A 151 24.33 13.32 10.58
CA LYS A 151 24.62 14.47 9.70
C LYS A 151 24.27 14.26 8.21
N LYS A 152 23.46 13.25 7.87
CA LYS A 152 23.09 12.96 6.48
C LYS A 152 21.57 12.92 6.35
N ASP A 153 21.08 13.48 5.25
CA ASP A 153 19.67 13.44 4.88
C ASP A 153 19.17 12.00 4.80
N GLN A 154 18.00 11.80 5.40
CA GLN A 154 17.30 10.51 5.41
C GLN A 154 15.82 10.77 5.10
N PRO A 155 15.23 10.06 4.12
CA PRO A 155 13.79 10.11 3.92
C PRO A 155 13.09 9.45 5.11
N LEU A 156 12.04 10.11 5.61
CA LEU A 156 11.23 9.64 6.73
C LEU A 156 9.76 9.51 6.29
N ILE A 157 9.10 8.47 6.79
CA ILE A 157 7.64 8.41 6.84
C ILE A 157 7.25 8.55 8.30
N ILE A 158 6.44 9.55 8.60
CA ILE A 158 5.92 9.82 9.94
C ILE A 158 4.41 9.71 9.83
N ASP A 159 3.88 8.64 10.41
CA ASP A 159 2.45 8.41 10.59
C ASP A 159 2.13 8.42 12.09
N TYR A 160 0.84 8.52 12.41
CA TYR A 160 0.34 8.37 13.78
C TYR A 160 -0.85 7.40 13.78
N ALA A 161 -1.10 6.80 14.94
CA ALA A 161 -2.25 5.93 15.17
C ALA A 161 -3.09 6.47 16.34
N ILE A 162 -4.41 6.39 16.21
CA ILE A 162 -5.35 6.73 17.27
C ILE A 162 -6.04 5.44 17.69
N HIS A 163 -5.87 5.07 18.95
CA HIS A 163 -6.54 3.91 19.52
C HIS A 163 -7.96 4.28 19.94
N HIS A 164 -8.95 4.02 19.08
CA HIS A 164 -10.35 4.25 19.38
C HIS A 164 -10.91 3.19 20.33
N ARG A 165 -11.67 3.62 21.34
CA ARG A 165 -12.36 2.71 22.28
C ARG A 165 -13.60 2.11 21.62
N LYS A 166 -13.74 0.79 21.70
CA LYS A 166 -14.91 0.03 21.25
C LYS A 166 -15.96 -0.10 22.36
N ALA A 167 -17.18 -0.47 21.98
CA ALA A 167 -18.28 -0.72 22.92
C ALA A 167 -17.95 -1.81 23.96
N ASN A 168 -17.14 -2.80 23.59
CA ASN A 168 -16.69 -3.88 24.49
C ASN A 168 -15.51 -3.48 25.41
N GLY A 169 -15.12 -2.20 25.43
CA GLY A 169 -14.00 -1.70 26.24
C GLY A 169 -12.60 -1.91 25.66
N GLY A 170 -12.46 -2.70 24.59
CA GLY A 170 -11.18 -2.84 23.87
C GLY A 170 -10.82 -1.61 23.04
N THR A 171 -9.60 -1.57 22.52
CA THR A 171 -9.14 -0.52 21.60
C THR A 171 -8.82 -1.08 20.21
N ILE A 172 -8.93 -0.24 19.19
CA ILE A 172 -8.47 -0.52 17.82
C ILE A 172 -7.68 0.68 17.31
N ALA A 173 -6.52 0.40 16.72
CA ALA A 173 -5.69 1.38 16.00
C ALA A 173 -5.94 1.29 14.50
#